data_AF-A0AAC9IEW8-F1
#
_entry.id   AF-A0AAC9IEW8-F1
#
_cell.length_a   1.000
_cell.length_b   1.000
_cell.length_c   1.000
_cell.angle_alpha   90.00
_cell.angle_beta   90.00
_cell.angle_gamma   90.00
#
_symmetry.space_group_name_H-M   'P 1'
#
loop_
_entity.id
_entity.type
_entity.pdbx_description
1 polymer ?
#
loop_
_entity_poly.entity_id
_entity_poly.type
_entity_poly.pdbx_seq_one_letter_code
_entity_poly.pdbx_strand_id
1 'polypeptide(L)'
;MIIKKVMRSDKCMRIKKEKEFQEVDGQLDQVMKTDVVHFSNEQSIQVKIHHTASSRRQGIVLLSENGFIVGGDKVSTLIFWENTENDEHMVTCVGGTMNLFNIWEEERMPGYHDRGSGMKVEKNHNGFVYHCYDRYTKEKDTSMIFSISFLSEGFCKTDE
;
A
#
# COMPACT_ATOMS: atom_id res chain seq x y z
N MET A 1 -34.39 -36.48 -8.22
CA MET A 1 -34.08 -35.03 -8.29
C MET A 1 -32.88 -34.78 -7.39
N ILE A 2 -31.69 -34.56 -7.97
CA ILE A 2 -30.44 -34.38 -7.20
C ILE A 2 -30.30 -32.89 -6.92
N ILE A 3 -30.50 -32.47 -5.67
CA ILE A 3 -30.22 -31.11 -5.24
C ILE A 3 -28.70 -31.02 -5.05
N LYS A 4 -27.99 -30.48 -6.04
CA LYS A 4 -26.59 -30.06 -5.87
C LYS A 4 -26.59 -28.91 -4.87
N LYS A 5 -26.18 -29.19 -3.63
CA LYS A 5 -25.84 -28.17 -2.64
C LYS A 5 -24.64 -27.39 -3.20
N VAL A 6 -24.90 -26.23 -3.79
CA VAL A 6 -23.87 -25.27 -4.16
C VAL A 6 -23.25 -24.81 -2.83
N MET A 7 -22.08 -25.34 -2.49
CA MET A 7 -21.29 -24.80 -1.40
C MET A 7 -20.84 -23.41 -1.84
N ARG A 8 -21.49 -22.36 -1.32
CA ARG A 8 -20.88 -21.03 -1.30
C ARG A 8 -19.59 -21.19 -0.50
N SER A 9 -18.47 -21.01 -1.18
CA SER A 9 -17.17 -20.89 -0.54
C SER A 9 -17.19 -19.60 0.26
N ASP A 10 -17.38 -19.69 1.57
CA ASP A 10 -17.18 -18.60 2.53
C ASP A 10 -15.68 -18.24 2.61
N LYS A 11 -15.08 -17.80 1.50
CA LYS A 11 -13.72 -17.23 1.46
C LYS A 11 -13.81 -15.76 1.84
N CYS A 12 -14.30 -15.49 3.05
CA CYS A 12 -14.22 -14.14 3.56
C CYS A 12 -12.74 -13.81 3.82
N MET A 13 -12.21 -12.82 3.09
CA MET A 13 -10.84 -12.38 3.22
C MET A 13 -10.62 -11.73 4.59
N ARG A 14 -9.60 -12.20 5.32
CA ARG A 14 -9.11 -11.56 6.55
C ARG A 14 -7.82 -10.80 6.23
N ILE A 15 -7.85 -9.49 6.45
CA ILE A 15 -6.68 -8.60 6.36
C ILE A 15 -6.29 -8.17 7.77
N LYS A 16 -5.03 -8.41 8.13
CA LYS A 16 -4.44 -7.90 9.38
C LYS A 16 -3.38 -6.86 9.04
N LYS A 17 -3.36 -5.76 9.78
CA LYS A 17 -2.34 -4.70 9.65
C LYS A 17 -1.44 -4.61 10.87
N GLU A 18 -0.17 -4.35 10.59
CA GLU A 18 0.85 -3.97 11.57
C GLU A 18 1.59 -2.74 11.02
N LYS A 19 2.02 -1.83 11.90
CA LYS A 19 2.60 -0.55 11.47
C LYS A 19 3.89 -0.29 12.22
N GLU A 20 4.90 0.16 11.49
CA GLU A 20 6.16 0.64 12.06
C GLU A 20 6.13 2.17 12.11
N PHE A 21 6.15 2.75 13.31
CA PHE A 21 6.04 4.20 13.52
C PHE A 21 7.39 4.84 13.78
N GLN A 22 7.49 6.14 13.49
CA GLN A 22 8.61 6.97 13.92
C GLN A 22 8.17 7.95 15.02
N GLU A 23 8.98 8.10 16.07
CA GLU A 23 8.89 9.24 16.99
C GLU A 23 9.64 10.45 16.43
N VAL A 24 9.01 11.62 16.42
CA VAL A 24 9.63 12.89 16.03
C VAL A 24 9.49 13.86 17.20
N ASP A 25 10.63 14.29 17.77
CA ASP A 25 10.72 15.34 18.80
C ASP A 25 9.75 15.18 19.99
N GLY A 26 9.52 13.93 20.43
CA GLY A 26 8.67 13.61 21.58
C GLY A 26 7.16 13.74 21.35
N GLN A 27 6.73 14.07 20.12
CA GLN A 27 5.33 14.03 19.70
C GLN A 27 5.14 12.87 18.72
N LEU A 28 4.21 11.96 19.05
CA LEU A 28 3.69 10.97 18.10
C LEU A 28 2.74 11.67 17.13
N ASP A 29 3.30 12.46 16.21
CA ASP A 29 2.63 12.63 14.94
C ASP A 29 2.64 11.23 14.31
N GLN A 30 1.47 10.57 14.24
CA GLN A 30 1.31 9.15 13.87
C GLN A 30 1.72 8.88 12.42
N VAL A 31 3.00 9.02 12.12
CA VAL A 31 3.62 8.83 10.80
C VAL A 31 4.30 7.47 10.83
N MET A 32 3.83 6.56 9.97
CA MET A 32 4.40 5.22 9.82
C MET A 32 5.44 5.21 8.70
N LYS A 33 6.54 4.48 8.92
CA LYS A 33 7.55 4.20 7.90
C LYS A 33 7.06 3.13 6.95
N THR A 34 6.55 2.06 7.54
CA THR A 34 6.10 0.87 6.82
C THR A 34 4.71 0.50 7.30
N ASP A 35 3.81 0.24 6.36
CA ASP A 35 2.55 -0.45 6.62
C ASP A 35 2.71 -1.92 6.20
N VAL A 36 2.40 -2.82 7.11
CA VAL A 36 2.54 -4.27 6.92
C VAL A 36 1.14 -4.86 6.80
N VAL A 37 0.85 -5.46 5.65
CA VAL A 37 -0.45 -6.03 5.32
C VAL A 37 -0.32 -7.54 5.14
N HIS A 38 -1.16 -8.28 5.85
CA HIS A 38 -1.19 -9.73 5.75
C HIS A 38 -2.40 -10.18 4.94
N PHE A 39 -2.15 -10.99 3.92
CA PHE A 39 -3.16 -11.64 3.08
C PHE A 39 -3.20 -13.14 3.36
N SER A 40 -4.39 -13.69 3.61
CA SER A 40 -4.55 -15.14 3.85
C SER A 40 -4.64 -15.96 2.55
N ASN A 41 -4.81 -15.30 1.43
CA ASN A 41 -4.98 -15.87 0.10
C ASN A 41 -4.46 -14.91 -0.97
N GLU A 42 -4.46 -15.35 -2.23
CA GLU A 42 -4.22 -14.44 -3.35
C GLU A 42 -5.24 -13.30 -3.32
N GLN A 43 -4.74 -12.07 -3.48
CA GLN A 43 -5.56 -10.86 -3.44
C GLN A 43 -5.16 -9.92 -4.56
N SER A 44 -6.12 -9.58 -5.41
CA SER A 44 -5.94 -8.52 -6.40
C SER A 44 -6.12 -7.15 -5.76
N ILE A 45 -5.19 -6.26 -6.01
CA ILE A 45 -5.23 -4.88 -5.55
C ILE A 45 -5.07 -3.92 -6.72
N GLN A 46 -5.67 -2.75 -6.59
CA GLN A 46 -5.40 -1.59 -7.42
C GLN A 46 -4.60 -0.60 -6.57
N VAL A 47 -3.43 -0.21 -7.07
CA VAL A 47 -2.65 0.90 -6.54
C VAL A 47 -2.91 2.10 -7.42
N LYS A 48 -3.21 3.25 -6.82
CA LYS A 48 -3.42 4.50 -7.55
C LYS A 48 -2.72 5.67 -6.90
N ILE A 49 -1.88 6.39 -7.64
CA ILE A 49 -1.32 7.68 -7.23
C ILE A 49 -2.33 8.76 -7.61
N HIS A 50 -2.72 9.60 -6.66
CA HIS A 50 -3.75 10.65 -6.86
C HIS A 50 -3.16 12.04 -6.97
N HIS A 51 -2.05 12.27 -6.28
CA HIS A 51 -1.48 13.59 -6.13
C HIS A 51 -0.01 13.50 -5.77
N THR A 52 0.78 14.41 -6.30
CA THR A 52 2.16 14.68 -5.88
C THR A 52 2.38 16.18 -5.80
N ALA A 53 3.15 16.60 -4.80
CA ALA A 53 3.48 18.01 -4.53
C ALA A 53 4.93 18.19 -4.05
N SER A 54 5.79 17.21 -4.35
CA SER A 54 7.22 17.30 -4.05
C SER A 54 8.01 17.81 -5.26
N SER A 55 9.15 18.45 -4.98
CA SER A 55 10.16 18.76 -6.02
C SER A 55 10.94 17.52 -6.46
N ARG A 56 10.82 16.42 -5.70
CA ARG A 56 11.44 15.13 -5.98
C ARG A 56 10.41 14.18 -6.52
N ARG A 57 10.86 13.31 -7.41
CA ARG A 57 10.01 12.26 -7.92
C ARG A 57 9.57 11.34 -6.79
N GLN A 58 8.26 11.17 -6.60
CA GLN A 58 7.69 10.33 -5.56
C GLN A 58 7.32 8.94 -6.10
N GLY A 59 7.30 7.96 -5.22
CA GLY A 59 6.87 6.61 -5.56
C GLY A 59 6.51 5.77 -4.35
N ILE A 60 6.09 4.55 -4.63
CA ILE A 60 5.61 3.56 -3.68
C ILE A 60 6.37 2.27 -3.91
N VAL A 61 6.81 1.63 -2.84
CA VAL A 61 7.37 0.28 -2.90
C VAL A 61 6.41 -0.71 -2.26
N LEU A 62 6.17 -1.82 -2.96
CA LEU A 62 5.56 -3.02 -2.41
C LEU A 62 6.61 -4.14 -2.36
N LEU A 63 6.84 -4.71 -1.17
CA LEU A 63 7.67 -5.90 -0.97
C LEU A 63 6.80 -7.04 -0.46
N SER A 64 6.74 -8.15 -1.19
CA SER A 64 5.97 -9.33 -0.78
C SER A 64 6.89 -10.49 -0.45
N GLU A 65 6.66 -11.10 0.71
CA GLU A 65 7.32 -12.34 1.15
C GLU A 65 7.15 -13.45 0.12
N ASN A 66 5.92 -13.62 -0.37
CA ASN A 66 5.54 -14.68 -1.29
C ASN A 66 5.37 -14.20 -2.73
N GLY A 67 5.71 -12.95 -3.04
CA GLY A 67 5.68 -12.35 -4.36
C GLY A 67 4.32 -11.81 -4.82
N PHE A 68 4.36 -11.22 -6.02
CA PHE A 68 3.26 -10.67 -6.80
C PHE A 68 3.23 -11.35 -8.15
N ILE A 69 2.05 -11.53 -8.73
CA ILE A 69 1.87 -12.01 -10.10
C ILE A 69 1.62 -10.80 -11.00
N VAL A 70 2.53 -10.56 -11.95
CA VAL A 70 2.45 -9.47 -12.93
C VAL A 70 2.80 -10.03 -14.31
N GLY A 71 1.86 -9.95 -15.26
CA GLY A 71 2.09 -10.46 -16.63
C GLY A 71 2.35 -11.97 -16.72
N GLY A 72 1.99 -12.74 -15.70
CA GLY A 72 2.27 -14.18 -15.59
C GLY A 72 3.57 -14.52 -14.85
N ASP A 73 4.44 -13.53 -14.62
CA ASP A 73 5.67 -13.69 -13.88
C ASP A 73 5.48 -13.38 -12.39
N LYS A 74 6.32 -14.02 -11.57
CA LYS A 74 6.34 -13.84 -10.12
C LYS A 74 7.50 -12.93 -9.72
N VAL A 75 7.20 -11.80 -9.08
CA VAL A 75 8.20 -10.82 -8.62
C VAL A 75 8.03 -10.51 -7.14
N SER A 76 9.13 -10.29 -6.40
CA SER A 76 9.06 -9.99 -4.96
C SER A 76 8.92 -8.51 -4.63
N THR A 77 9.30 -7.64 -5.56
CA THR A 77 9.35 -6.19 -5.38
C THR A 77 8.68 -5.49 -6.55
N LEU A 78 7.82 -4.53 -6.24
CA LEU A 78 7.24 -3.61 -7.21
C LEU A 78 7.51 -2.18 -6.76
N ILE A 79 7.88 -1.34 -7.71
CA ILE A 79 8.09 0.09 -7.48
C ILE A 79 7.20 0.84 -8.45
N PHE A 80 6.27 1.62 -7.91
CA PHE A 80 5.39 2.49 -8.66
C PHE A 80 5.83 3.93 -8.46
N TRP A 81 6.48 4.48 -9.47
CA TRP A 81 6.83 5.88 -9.50
C TRP A 81 5.65 6.68 -10.04
N GLU A 82 5.51 7.93 -9.60
CA GLU A 82 4.62 8.86 -10.28
C GLU A 82 4.99 8.94 -11.77
N ASN A 83 3.98 8.89 -12.63
CA ASN A 83 4.14 8.96 -14.08
C ASN A 83 2.97 9.73 -14.68
N THR A 84 3.26 10.73 -15.50
CA THR A 84 2.23 11.62 -16.08
C THR A 84 1.23 10.92 -17.00
N GLU A 85 1.50 9.66 -17.41
CA GLU A 85 0.65 8.92 -18.36
C GLU A 85 -0.19 7.80 -17.73
N ASN A 86 0.23 7.22 -16.60
CA ASN A 86 -0.54 6.17 -15.92
C ASN A 86 -0.18 6.05 -14.44
N ASP A 87 -1.09 6.49 -13.58
CA ASP A 87 -0.98 6.43 -12.13
C ASP A 87 -1.73 5.25 -11.51
N GLU A 88 -2.28 4.33 -12.32
CA GLU A 88 -3.10 3.20 -11.87
C GLU A 88 -2.48 1.85 -12.26
N HIS A 89 -2.32 0.99 -11.25
CA HIS A 89 -1.64 -0.29 -11.39
C HIS A 89 -2.45 -1.41 -10.73
N MET A 90 -2.73 -2.49 -11.48
CA MET A 90 -3.34 -3.70 -10.95
C MET A 90 -2.26 -4.75 -10.65
N VAL A 91 -2.33 -5.34 -9.46
CA VAL A 91 -1.36 -6.34 -8.98
C VAL A 91 -2.11 -7.45 -8.26
N THR A 92 -1.69 -8.70 -8.48
CA THR A 92 -2.16 -9.83 -7.65
C THR A 92 -1.08 -10.20 -6.64
N CYS A 93 -1.37 -9.94 -5.36
CA CYS A 93 -0.53 -10.36 -4.24
C CYS A 93 -0.74 -11.85 -3.95
N VAL A 94 0.34 -12.61 -3.82
CA VAL A 94 0.26 -13.98 -3.29
C VAL A 94 0.08 -13.89 -1.76
N GLY A 95 -0.72 -14.79 -1.19
CA GLY A 95 -0.97 -14.81 0.26
C GLY A 95 0.34 -14.84 1.07
N GLY A 96 0.39 -14.10 2.17
CA GLY A 96 1.59 -13.83 2.94
C GLY A 96 1.67 -12.38 3.39
N THR A 97 2.87 -11.94 3.75
CA THR A 97 3.15 -10.59 4.24
C THR A 97 3.56 -9.66 3.10
N MET A 98 2.95 -8.47 3.04
CA MET A 98 3.32 -7.38 2.16
C MET A 98 3.73 -6.15 2.98
N ASN A 99 4.92 -5.63 2.73
CA ASN A 99 5.37 -4.35 3.25
C ASN A 99 5.15 -3.26 2.21
N LEU A 100 4.68 -2.11 2.66
CA LEU A 100 4.36 -0.94 1.86
C LEU A 100 5.00 0.29 2.48
N PHE A 101 5.70 1.09 1.66
CA PHE A 101 6.28 2.36 2.10
C PHE A 101 6.45 3.35 0.95
N ASN A 102 6.51 4.64 1.28
CA ASN A 102 6.79 5.70 0.32
C ASN A 102 8.29 5.83 0.04
N ILE A 103 8.62 6.17 -1.20
CA ILE A 103 9.99 6.43 -1.65
C ILE A 103 10.03 7.74 -2.43
N TRP A 104 11.22 8.30 -2.57
CA TRP A 104 11.48 9.43 -3.45
C TRP A 104 12.79 9.23 -4.20
N GLU A 105 13.01 9.99 -5.26
CA GLU A 105 14.26 9.99 -6.02
C GLU A 105 14.85 11.40 -6.08
N GLU A 106 16.14 11.50 -5.76
CA GLU A 106 16.95 12.71 -5.94
C GLU A 106 18.22 12.30 -6.69
N GLU A 107 18.54 12.99 -7.78
CA GLU A 107 19.74 12.72 -8.59
C GLU A 107 19.92 11.24 -9.00
N ARG A 108 18.81 10.52 -9.26
CA ARG A 108 18.76 9.07 -9.58
C ARG A 108 19.09 8.14 -8.41
N MET A 109 19.08 8.65 -7.18
CA MET A 109 19.23 7.85 -5.97
C MET A 109 17.88 7.75 -5.26
N PRO A 110 17.33 6.52 -5.09
CA PRO A 110 16.12 6.32 -4.32
C PRO A 110 16.40 6.52 -2.82
N GLY A 111 15.59 7.35 -2.17
CA GLY A 111 15.56 7.52 -0.72
C GLY A 111 14.25 6.99 -0.14
N TYR A 112 14.34 6.45 1.07
CA TYR A 112 13.20 5.95 1.84
C TYR A 112 13.55 5.98 3.34
N HIS A 113 12.53 6.04 4.19
CA HIS A 113 12.66 6.01 5.66
C HIS A 113 13.49 7.10 6.35
N ASP A 114 13.99 8.13 5.65
CA ASP A 114 14.66 9.30 6.24
C ASP A 114 13.90 9.95 7.39
N ARG A 115 14.63 10.56 8.33
CA ARG A 115 14.03 11.33 9.44
C ARG A 115 13.07 12.40 8.91
N GLY A 116 11.80 12.35 9.32
CA GLY A 116 10.76 13.29 8.89
C GLY A 116 9.95 12.85 7.67
N SER A 117 10.25 11.68 7.08
CA SER A 117 9.41 11.05 6.06
C SER A 117 8.48 9.99 6.64
N GLY A 118 7.42 9.66 5.92
CA GLY A 118 6.57 8.50 6.21
C GLY A 118 5.16 8.73 5.74
N MET A 119 4.21 8.00 6.31
CA MET A 119 2.83 7.97 5.84
C MET A 119 1.82 8.10 6.98
N LYS A 120 0.75 8.85 6.73
CA LYS A 120 -0.52 8.73 7.48
C LYS A 120 -1.48 7.93 6.63
N VAL A 121 -2.27 7.05 7.25
CA VAL A 121 -3.20 6.16 6.54
C VAL A 121 -4.62 6.37 7.00
N GLU A 122 -5.52 6.46 6.05
CA GLU A 122 -6.96 6.52 6.25
C GLU A 122 -7.60 5.26 5.66
N LYS A 123 -8.53 4.65 6.39
CA LYS A 123 -9.31 3.52 5.88
C LYS A 123 -10.47 4.08 5.07
N ASN A 124 -10.67 3.54 3.87
CA ASN A 124 -11.88 3.79 3.09
C ASN A 124 -12.71 2.51 2.98
N HIS A 125 -13.87 2.59 2.32
CA HIS A 125 -14.79 1.47 2.15
C HIS A 125 -14.16 0.20 1.53
N ASN A 126 -13.19 0.36 0.62
CA ASN A 126 -12.65 -0.73 -0.21
C ASN A 126 -11.13 -0.85 -0.11
N GLY A 127 -10.51 -0.27 0.91
CA GLY A 127 -9.06 -0.10 0.92
C GLY A 127 -8.54 0.97 1.86
N PHE A 128 -7.44 1.57 1.44
CA PHE A 128 -6.67 2.53 2.23
C PHE A 128 -6.18 3.68 1.37
N VAL A 129 -6.15 4.88 1.94
CA VAL A 129 -5.54 6.08 1.37
C VAL A 129 -4.34 6.45 2.23
N TYR A 130 -3.23 6.76 1.59
CA TYR A 130 -1.96 7.06 2.22
C TYR A 130 -1.54 8.47 1.86
N HIS A 131 -1.30 9.28 2.89
CA HIS A 131 -0.77 10.62 2.80
C HIS A 131 0.71 10.54 3.16
N CYS A 132 1.56 10.67 2.14
CA CYS A 132 3.00 10.58 2.28
C CYS A 132 3.58 11.94 2.62
N TYR A 133 4.64 11.90 3.41
CA TYR A 133 5.45 13.05 3.75
C TYR A 133 6.88 12.69 3.39
N ASP A 134 7.57 13.62 2.75
CA ASP A 134 9.02 13.57 2.62
C ASP A 134 9.62 14.70 3.47
N ARG A 135 10.89 14.54 3.84
CA ARG A 135 11.61 15.50 4.69
C ARG A 135 11.75 16.90 4.06
N TYR A 136 11.51 17.02 2.75
CA TYR A 136 11.93 18.17 1.94
C TYR A 136 10.76 19.00 1.42
N THR A 137 9.53 18.49 1.49
CA THR A 137 8.31 19.29 1.50
C THR A 137 8.29 20.18 2.74
N LYS A 138 7.69 21.38 2.64
CA LYS A 138 7.42 22.19 3.84
C LYS A 138 6.75 21.26 4.84
N GLU A 139 7.31 21.14 6.05
CA GLU A 139 7.17 20.02 7.01
C GLU A 139 5.73 19.63 7.43
N LYS A 140 4.70 20.21 6.83
CA LYS A 140 3.28 19.97 7.07
C LYS A 140 2.47 19.58 5.81
N ASP A 141 3.03 19.76 4.62
CA ASP A 141 2.32 19.50 3.36
C ASP A 141 2.56 18.06 2.90
N THR A 142 1.50 17.41 2.40
CA THR A 142 1.60 16.03 1.87
C THR A 142 2.39 16.03 0.56
N SER A 143 3.44 15.21 0.48
CA SER A 143 4.30 15.08 -0.69
C SER A 143 3.67 14.23 -1.80
N MET A 144 2.89 13.22 -1.42
CA MET A 144 2.16 12.34 -2.34
C MET A 144 0.92 11.76 -1.65
N ILE A 145 -0.17 11.60 -2.39
CA ILE A 145 -1.34 10.83 -1.96
C ILE A 145 -1.49 9.63 -2.89
N PHE A 146 -1.59 8.44 -2.33
CA PHE A 146 -1.92 7.23 -3.09
C PHE A 146 -2.94 6.37 -2.36
N SER A 147 -3.56 5.42 -3.05
CA SER A 147 -4.47 4.46 -2.45
C SER A 147 -4.18 3.03 -2.88
N ILE A 148 -4.50 2.09 -1.99
CA ILE A 148 -4.65 0.68 -2.33
C ILE A 148 -6.12 0.32 -2.17
N SER A 149 -6.74 -0.13 -3.25
CA SER A 149 -8.10 -0.67 -3.28
C SER A 149 -8.03 -2.18 -3.46
N PHE A 150 -8.81 -2.93 -2.69
CA PHE A 150 -8.90 -4.38 -2.81
C PHE A 150 -9.97 -4.76 -3.84
N LEU A 151 -9.59 -5.58 -4.81
CA LEU A 151 -10.45 -6.05 -5.88
C LEU A 151 -10.93 -7.47 -5.54
N SER A 152 -11.99 -7.62 -4.74
CA SER A 152 -12.64 -8.92 -4.50
C SER A 152 -14.10 -8.78 -4.08
N GLU A 153 -14.93 -9.75 -4.46
CA GLU A 153 -16.33 -9.90 -4.02
C GLU A 153 -16.41 -10.16 -2.50
N GLY A 154 -16.81 -9.16 -1.72
CA GLY A 154 -17.25 -9.31 -0.33
C GLY A 154 -16.16 -9.16 0.75
N PHE A 155 -16.12 -7.99 1.39
CA PHE A 155 -15.47 -7.78 2.68
C PHE A 155 -16.40 -8.24 3.81
N CYS A 156 -15.91 -9.02 4.79
CA CYS A 156 -16.52 -9.01 6.11
C CYS A 156 -15.87 -7.90 6.93
N LYS A 157 -16.70 -7.16 7.67
CA LYS A 157 -16.23 -6.23 8.69
C LYS A 157 -15.43 -7.01 9.73
N THR A 158 -14.28 -6.49 10.13
CA THR A 158 -13.55 -6.95 11.32
C THR A 158 -14.29 -6.42 12.54
N ASP A 159 -14.69 -7.31 13.46
CA ASP A 159 -15.10 -6.92 14.80
C ASP A 159 -13.91 -6.30 15.52
N GLU A 160 -14.16 -5.16 16.18
CA GLU A 160 -13.20 -4.42 17.02
C GLU A 160 -12.72 -5.23 18.22
#